data_AF-A0AAP0KQJ6-F1
#
_entry.id   AF-A0AAP0KQJ6-F1
#
_cell.length_a   1.000
_cell.length_b   1.000
_cell.length_c   1.000
_cell.angle_alpha   90.00
_cell.angle_beta   90.00
_cell.angle_gamma   90.00
#
_symmetry.space_group_name_H-M   'P 1'
#
loop_
_entity.id
_entity.type
_entity.pdbx_description
1 polymer ?
#
loop_
_entity_poly.entity_id
_entity_poly.type
_entity_poly.pdbx_seq_one_letter_code
_entity_poly.pdbx_strand_id
1 'polypeptide(L)'
;MAANRRAWRTIPRPLLETVLNNHAQHHTVPQPLFLHGPRGVGKTTLILNRLLDSWNNPPHFTAYVDLARAVHPDPLHPSPWTSWAFNTLPDPPKLASLRSLIELSLEELVRNGVRLGCIGPHQVFSTLNKWHGLNAALRRIISQSKDGASGGFGDAKVPVSVLWSRAVFSMGSRLNGGEIDRVLGIGDDKGRALTVEEKSYFREALLSLRVAKEVIGIHEKWRANAVADLNRSGGYSRSLANSATDWACLLVELLSANAELDHFQPKLVINNIDILRNAILTDDDSMVSASMFHDSFLWRLVALGANERSLPIILVTSDSYYSYQITFDFGYPEIFISRETFGWTTQEAEMHMVTDYFSKSEWEVIVKLLGPCQRHLSELYALTQSTYYHKIMEDDGGGTFEDVLDAYLAHLQVSVVNPAMERVLALLQKFIVDAQSGKIAKDRFRFGAPWRHPPRSKSSKLHEEWAKLQLIDFIQSMVNCKFGVNYFGDYFLEFLDDPAATAMLEVGLLYTQRDPSYIRPISRGIQRCLVRWLVQEKMRMSFLQSIQYTWHRLIRGRSYRHLMKEAGYKF
;
A
#
# COMPACT_ATOMS: atom_id res chain seq x y z
N MET A 1 -25.07 34.70 13.30
CA MET A 1 -23.95 34.50 14.27
C MET A 1 -22.84 33.81 13.51
N ALA A 2 -21.69 34.48 13.34
CA ALA A 2 -20.55 33.89 12.63
C ALA A 2 -20.03 32.69 13.44
N ALA A 3 -20.26 31.48 12.94
CA ALA A 3 -19.66 30.28 13.49
C ALA A 3 -18.14 30.47 13.52
N ASN A 4 -17.55 30.32 14.70
CA ASN A 4 -16.12 30.46 14.92
C ASN A 4 -15.40 29.52 13.94
N ARG A 5 -14.73 30.07 12.92
CA ARG A 5 -14.12 29.30 11.81
C ARG A 5 -12.89 28.56 12.31
N ARG A 6 -13.11 27.43 12.97
CA ARG A 6 -12.05 26.60 13.54
C ARG A 6 -11.37 25.82 12.43
N ALA A 7 -10.04 25.92 12.33
CA ALA A 7 -9.29 25.10 11.38
C ALA A 7 -9.58 23.61 11.60
N TRP A 8 -9.63 22.84 10.53
CA TRP A 8 -9.76 21.39 10.61
C TRP A 8 -8.59 20.80 11.39
N ARG A 9 -8.86 20.04 12.46
CA ARG A 9 -7.83 19.46 13.32
C ARG A 9 -7.79 17.93 13.18
N THR A 10 -6.60 17.36 13.27
CA THR A 10 -6.46 15.90 13.38
C THR A 10 -6.82 15.48 14.80
N ILE A 11 -8.00 14.86 14.95
CA ILE A 11 -8.55 14.45 16.25
C ILE A 11 -7.81 13.20 16.76
N PRO A 12 -7.47 13.15 18.07
CA PRO A 12 -6.80 11.99 18.67
C PRO A 12 -7.59 10.69 18.55
N ARG A 13 -6.87 9.57 18.45
CA ARG A 13 -7.42 8.21 18.52
C ARG A 13 -6.68 7.40 19.57
N PRO A 14 -6.99 7.57 20.87
CA PRO A 14 -6.16 7.05 21.96
C PRO A 14 -5.85 5.56 21.85
N LEU A 15 -6.83 4.71 21.54
CA LEU A 15 -6.62 3.27 21.40
C LEU A 15 -5.67 2.93 20.24
N LEU A 16 -5.88 3.53 19.08
CA LEU A 16 -5.05 3.28 17.90
C LEU A 16 -3.64 3.86 18.07
N GLU A 17 -3.54 5.09 18.60
CA GLU A 17 -2.27 5.73 18.93
C GLU A 17 -1.49 4.90 19.96
N THR A 18 -2.16 4.35 20.97
CA THR A 18 -1.51 3.48 21.98
C THR A 18 -0.94 2.22 21.34
N VAL A 19 -1.70 1.54 20.48
CA VAL A 19 -1.20 0.33 19.80
C VAL A 19 0.00 0.64 18.90
N LEU A 20 -0.07 1.73 18.12
CA LEU A 20 1.01 2.14 17.24
C LEU A 20 2.25 2.58 18.03
N ASN A 21 2.06 3.36 19.10
CA ASN A 21 3.15 3.80 19.96
C ASN A 21 3.79 2.64 20.72
N ASN A 22 3.00 1.70 21.25
CA ASN A 22 3.56 0.52 21.91
C ASN A 22 4.44 -0.28 20.95
N HIS A 23 4.01 -0.44 19.69
CA HIS A 23 4.83 -1.10 18.68
C HIS A 23 6.10 -0.31 18.33
N ALA A 24 5.97 1.01 18.14
CA ALA A 24 7.07 1.89 17.77
C ALA A 24 8.08 2.15 18.92
N GLN A 25 7.67 2.13 20.18
CA GLN A 25 8.55 2.44 21.31
C GLN A 25 9.61 1.35 21.55
N HIS A 26 9.42 0.14 21.03
CA HIS A 26 10.44 -0.90 21.10
C HIS A 26 11.56 -0.64 20.09
N HIS A 27 12.81 -0.91 20.49
CA HIS A 27 13.96 -0.86 19.57
C HIS A 27 13.98 -2.06 18.61
N THR A 28 13.45 -3.21 19.05
CA THR A 28 13.25 -4.41 18.23
C THR A 28 11.91 -5.09 18.54
N VAL A 29 11.32 -5.75 17.55
CA VAL A 29 10.01 -6.41 17.59
C VAL A 29 10.06 -7.76 16.86
N PRO A 30 9.23 -8.74 17.25
CA PRO A 30 9.21 -10.05 16.61
C PRO A 30 8.40 -10.08 15.31
N GLN A 31 7.53 -9.10 15.06
CA GLN A 31 6.54 -9.15 13.98
C GLN A 31 6.28 -7.76 13.41
N PRO A 32 6.04 -7.64 12.09
CA PRO A 32 5.56 -6.40 11.51
C PRO A 32 4.08 -6.16 11.83
N LEU A 33 3.68 -4.88 11.86
CA LEU A 33 2.32 -4.43 12.12
C LEU A 33 1.63 -3.94 10.84
N PHE A 34 0.50 -4.52 10.49
CA PHE A 34 -0.38 -4.03 9.43
C PHE A 34 -1.48 -3.13 10.00
N LEU A 35 -1.46 -1.85 9.61
CA LEU A 35 -2.55 -0.92 9.83
C LEU A 35 -3.41 -0.84 8.57
N HIS A 36 -4.52 -1.56 8.55
CA HIS A 36 -5.42 -1.62 7.41
C HIS A 36 -6.84 -1.14 7.73
N GLY A 37 -7.67 -1.00 6.72
CA GLY A 37 -9.05 -0.53 6.82
C GLY A 37 -9.47 0.21 5.56
N PRO A 38 -10.75 0.58 5.39
CA PRO A 38 -11.21 1.30 4.22
C PRO A 38 -10.47 2.63 4.00
N ARG A 39 -10.57 3.15 2.77
CA ARG A 39 -10.05 4.49 2.45
C ARG A 39 -10.83 5.58 3.18
N GLY A 40 -10.16 6.69 3.46
CA GLY A 40 -10.79 7.85 4.09
C GLY A 40 -10.96 7.77 5.62
N VAL A 41 -10.54 6.66 6.25
CA VAL A 41 -10.62 6.49 7.71
C VAL A 41 -9.48 7.18 8.50
N GLY A 42 -8.61 7.95 7.83
CA GLY A 42 -7.61 8.81 8.50
C GLY A 42 -6.31 8.16 8.96
N LYS A 43 -5.94 6.97 8.46
CA LYS A 43 -4.72 6.23 8.86
C LYS A 43 -3.44 7.05 8.60
N THR A 44 -3.26 7.51 7.36
CA THR A 44 -2.08 8.28 6.96
C THR A 44 -2.01 9.62 7.67
N THR A 45 -3.13 10.33 7.79
CA THR A 45 -3.21 11.60 8.52
C THR A 45 -2.84 11.45 9.99
N LEU A 46 -3.27 10.36 10.63
CA LEU A 46 -2.90 10.05 12.02
C LEU A 46 -1.38 9.88 12.15
N ILE A 47 -0.77 9.09 11.27
CA ILE A 47 0.68 8.86 11.29
C ILE A 47 1.43 10.18 11.05
N LEU A 48 1.14 10.87 9.94
CA LEU A 48 1.87 12.07 9.54
C LEU A 48 1.73 13.22 10.54
N ASN A 49 0.51 13.51 10.98
CA ASN A 49 0.25 14.76 11.72
C ASN A 49 0.27 14.60 13.24
N ARG A 50 0.38 13.38 13.76
CA ARG A 50 0.35 13.13 15.22
C ARG A 50 1.46 12.24 15.74
N LEU A 51 1.91 11.26 14.95
CA LEU A 51 2.86 10.25 15.43
C LEU A 51 4.27 10.49 14.91
N LEU A 52 4.42 10.87 13.65
CA LEU A 52 5.70 10.91 12.95
C LEU A 52 6.69 11.89 13.60
N ASP A 53 6.24 13.07 14.05
CA ASP A 53 7.10 14.02 14.76
C ASP A 53 7.70 13.39 16.03
N SER A 54 6.88 12.72 16.83
CA SER A 54 7.35 12.03 18.04
C SER A 54 8.29 10.86 17.71
N TRP A 55 8.09 10.19 16.59
CA TRP A 55 8.91 9.07 16.13
C TRP A 55 10.21 9.51 15.41
N ASN A 56 10.42 10.81 15.24
CA ASN A 56 11.66 11.39 14.72
C ASN A 56 12.44 12.20 15.76
N ASN A 57 11.95 12.26 17.00
CA ASN A 57 12.68 12.86 18.11
C ASN A 57 13.68 11.84 18.68
N PRO A 58 14.97 12.20 18.88
CA PRO A 58 15.96 11.32 19.49
C PRO A 58 15.44 10.72 20.80
N PRO A 59 15.61 9.39 21.02
CA PRO A 59 16.46 8.44 20.28
C PRO A 59 15.79 7.77 19.06
N HIS A 60 14.60 8.21 18.65
CA HIS A 60 13.83 7.60 17.57
C HIS A 60 14.15 8.18 16.20
N PHE A 61 14.26 7.30 15.19
CA PHE A 61 14.48 7.68 13.81
C PHE A 61 13.53 6.90 12.90
N THR A 62 12.74 7.57 12.07
CA THR A 62 11.76 6.91 11.21
C THR A 62 12.05 7.11 9.73
N ALA A 63 12.17 5.99 9.00
CA ALA A 63 12.04 5.98 7.55
C ALA A 63 10.55 5.89 7.19
N TYR A 64 9.95 7.03 6.84
CA TYR A 64 8.60 7.09 6.29
C TYR A 64 8.64 7.03 4.76
N VAL A 65 8.11 5.95 4.20
CA VAL A 65 8.02 5.68 2.76
C VAL A 65 6.56 5.75 2.34
N ASP A 66 6.21 6.64 1.42
CA ASP A 66 4.88 6.66 0.82
C ASP A 66 4.94 6.28 -0.65
N LEU A 67 4.51 5.06 -0.97
CA LEU A 67 4.54 4.52 -2.33
C LEU A 67 3.59 5.26 -3.28
N ALA A 68 2.59 5.98 -2.76
CA ALA A 68 1.72 6.80 -3.60
C ALA A 68 2.41 8.05 -4.15
N ARG A 69 3.53 8.50 -3.56
CA ARG A 69 4.29 9.65 -4.07
C ARG A 69 4.91 9.40 -5.45
N ALA A 70 5.16 8.14 -5.79
CA ALA A 70 5.63 7.77 -7.12
C ALA A 70 4.58 8.02 -8.22
N VAL A 71 3.32 8.18 -7.80
CA VAL A 71 2.17 8.33 -8.69
C VAL A 71 1.67 9.78 -8.72
N HIS A 72 1.66 10.44 -7.56
CA HIS A 72 1.36 11.88 -7.45
C HIS A 72 2.44 12.56 -6.61
N PRO A 73 3.31 13.39 -7.22
CA PRO A 73 4.40 14.04 -6.50
C PRO A 73 3.94 15.20 -5.62
N ASP A 74 2.72 15.72 -5.82
CA ASP A 74 2.19 16.85 -5.05
C ASP A 74 1.55 16.38 -3.72
N PRO A 75 2.12 16.75 -2.56
CA PRO A 75 1.56 16.45 -1.24
C PRO A 75 0.23 17.19 -0.96
N LEU A 76 -0.07 18.26 -1.69
CA LEU A 76 -1.23 19.13 -1.46
C LEU A 76 -2.52 18.58 -2.06
N HIS A 77 -2.43 17.64 -3.00
CA HIS A 77 -3.61 17.02 -3.59
C HIS A 77 -4.04 15.78 -2.79
N PRO A 78 -5.31 15.71 -2.34
CA PRO A 78 -5.80 14.54 -1.63
C PRO A 78 -5.71 13.30 -2.51
N SER A 79 -5.17 12.21 -1.97
CA SER A 79 -5.10 10.92 -2.68
C SER A 79 -6.50 10.49 -3.19
N PRO A 80 -6.65 9.86 -4.36
CA PRO A 80 -7.94 9.42 -4.88
C PRO A 80 -8.71 8.48 -3.92
N TRP A 81 -10.04 8.56 -3.96
CA TRP A 81 -10.94 7.72 -3.14
C TRP A 81 -10.94 6.24 -3.55
N THR A 82 -10.64 5.93 -4.82
CA THR A 82 -10.56 4.57 -5.38
C THR A 82 -9.24 3.89 -5.03
N SER A 83 -9.20 2.56 -5.00
CA SER A 83 -7.94 1.83 -4.84
C SER A 83 -6.95 2.21 -5.95
N TRP A 84 -5.64 2.18 -5.64
CA TRP A 84 -4.58 2.36 -6.63
C TRP A 84 -4.38 1.07 -7.45
N ALA A 85 -5.48 0.46 -7.87
CA ALA A 85 -5.38 -0.71 -8.74
C ALA A 85 -4.64 -0.29 -10.00
N PHE A 86 -3.65 -1.07 -10.40
CA PHE A 86 -2.83 -0.88 -11.59
C PHE A 86 -3.63 -0.51 -12.84
N ASN A 87 -4.83 -1.06 -12.91
CA ASN A 87 -5.80 -0.89 -13.98
C ASN A 87 -6.49 0.50 -13.98
N THR A 88 -6.40 1.27 -12.89
CA THR A 88 -7.07 2.57 -12.70
C THR A 88 -6.18 3.78 -12.98
N LEU A 89 -4.87 3.55 -13.16
CA LEU A 89 -3.87 4.59 -13.36
C LEU A 89 -3.49 4.73 -14.84
N PRO A 90 -3.42 5.96 -15.39
CA PRO A 90 -2.95 6.16 -16.75
C PRO A 90 -1.54 5.60 -16.95
N ASP A 91 -0.67 5.83 -15.94
CA ASP A 91 0.70 5.33 -15.86
C ASP A 91 0.94 4.72 -14.47
N PRO A 92 0.84 3.38 -14.32
CA PRO A 92 1.12 2.75 -13.04
C PRO A 92 2.61 2.88 -12.67
N PRO A 93 2.94 2.90 -11.36
CA PRO A 93 4.32 3.10 -10.93
C PRO A 93 5.20 1.90 -11.32
N LYS A 94 6.43 2.22 -11.74
CA LYS A 94 7.45 1.23 -12.10
C LYS A 94 8.00 0.59 -10.83
N LEU A 95 8.16 -0.74 -10.84
CA LEU A 95 8.72 -1.48 -9.70
C LEU A 95 10.11 -0.98 -9.30
N ALA A 96 10.97 -0.66 -10.27
CA ALA A 96 12.30 -0.12 -10.01
C ALA A 96 12.26 1.21 -9.23
N SER A 97 11.28 2.07 -9.52
CA SER A 97 11.11 3.36 -8.83
C SER A 97 10.62 3.17 -7.39
N LEU A 98 9.67 2.25 -7.16
CA LEU A 98 9.17 1.93 -5.82
C LEU A 98 10.26 1.26 -4.96
N ARG A 99 11.01 0.32 -5.55
CA ARG A 99 12.16 -0.32 -4.92
C ARG A 99 13.19 0.74 -4.51
N SER A 100 13.56 1.63 -5.43
CA SER A 100 14.52 2.71 -5.16
C SER A 100 14.04 3.62 -4.02
N LEU A 101 12.74 3.92 -3.94
CA LEU A 101 12.19 4.74 -2.86
C LEU A 101 12.37 4.08 -1.49
N ILE A 102 12.07 2.78 -1.38
CA ILE A 102 12.28 2.00 -0.14
C ILE A 102 13.77 1.97 0.22
N GLU A 103 14.64 1.63 -0.74
CA GLU A 103 16.08 1.51 -0.54
C GLU A 103 16.72 2.84 -0.13
N LEU A 104 16.36 3.96 -0.78
CA LEU A 104 16.89 5.28 -0.44
C LEU A 104 16.50 5.72 0.97
N SER A 105 15.26 5.45 1.39
CA SER A 105 14.80 5.78 2.75
C SER A 105 15.50 4.93 3.82
N LEU A 106 15.73 3.64 3.53
CA LEU A 106 16.50 2.76 4.42
C LEU A 106 17.97 3.16 4.47
N GLU A 107 18.56 3.53 3.33
CA GLU A 107 19.93 4.04 3.28
C GLU A 107 20.10 5.31 4.11
N GLU A 108 19.15 6.24 4.07
CA GLU A 108 19.21 7.44 4.91
C GLU A 108 19.15 7.10 6.40
N LEU A 109 18.31 6.13 6.78
CA LEU A 109 18.22 5.66 8.15
C LEU A 109 19.54 5.00 8.62
N VAL A 110 20.19 4.23 7.73
CA VAL A 110 21.53 3.68 7.99
C VAL A 110 22.58 4.78 8.09
N ARG A 111 22.53 5.81 7.25
CA ARG A 111 23.43 6.97 7.35
C ARG A 111 23.29 7.67 8.70
N ASN A 112 22.07 7.79 9.23
CA ASN A 112 21.86 8.29 10.59
C ASN A 112 22.50 7.38 11.64
N GLY A 113 22.35 6.05 11.52
CA GLY A 113 23.05 5.10 12.39
C GLY A 113 24.59 5.20 12.31
N VAL A 114 25.15 5.50 11.14
CA VAL A 114 26.59 5.77 10.98
C VAL A 114 26.99 7.09 11.66
N ARG A 115 26.21 8.17 11.48
CA ARG A 115 26.46 9.48 12.12
C ARG A 115 26.42 9.40 13.64
N LEU A 116 25.60 8.50 14.20
CA LEU A 116 25.53 8.24 15.64
C LEU A 116 26.64 7.30 16.14
N GLY A 117 27.39 6.67 15.23
CA GLY A 117 28.43 5.69 15.58
C GLY A 117 27.92 4.29 15.89
N CYS A 118 26.62 4.02 15.75
CA CYS A 118 26.03 2.70 15.97
C CYS A 118 26.38 1.71 14.85
N ILE A 119 26.56 2.21 13.62
CA ILE A 119 26.85 1.38 12.44
C ILE A 119 28.27 1.66 11.95
N GLY A 120 29.13 0.65 12.07
CA GLY A 120 30.52 0.69 11.64
C GLY A 120 30.84 -0.16 10.41
N PRO A 121 32.09 -0.07 9.90
CA PRO A 121 32.56 -0.87 8.76
C PRO A 121 32.44 -2.39 8.99
N HIS A 122 32.75 -2.84 10.21
CA HIS A 122 32.71 -4.24 10.58
C HIS A 122 31.29 -4.80 10.56
N GLN A 123 30.32 -4.06 11.09
CA GLN A 123 28.91 -4.45 11.09
C GLN A 123 28.43 -4.69 9.66
N VAL A 124 28.70 -3.74 8.76
CA VAL A 124 28.35 -3.86 7.32
C VAL A 124 28.94 -5.11 6.70
N PHE A 125 30.24 -5.36 6.93
CA PHE A 125 30.92 -6.56 6.43
C PHE A 125 30.29 -7.85 6.98
N SER A 126 30.06 -7.91 8.29
CA SER A 126 29.54 -9.12 8.96
C SER A 126 28.12 -9.48 8.50
N THR A 127 27.24 -8.48 8.37
CA THR A 127 25.86 -8.66 7.89
C THR A 127 25.84 -9.13 6.44
N LEU A 128 26.69 -8.55 5.58
CA LEU A 128 26.78 -8.96 4.18
C LEU A 128 27.36 -10.39 4.03
N ASN A 129 28.44 -10.70 4.76
CA ASN A 129 29.15 -11.98 4.67
C ASN A 129 28.32 -13.17 5.18
N LYS A 130 27.34 -12.92 6.05
CA LYS A 130 26.41 -13.94 6.57
C LYS A 130 25.58 -14.59 5.47
N TRP A 131 25.14 -13.82 4.48
CA TRP A 131 24.19 -14.28 3.46
C TRP A 131 24.76 -14.33 2.04
N HIS A 132 25.90 -13.66 1.78
CA HIS A 132 26.43 -13.48 0.44
C HIS A 132 27.86 -14.00 0.27
N GLY A 133 28.10 -14.71 -0.83
CA GLY A 133 29.45 -15.13 -1.22
C GLY A 133 30.24 -13.96 -1.82
N LEU A 134 31.19 -13.40 -1.07
CA LEU A 134 31.83 -12.13 -1.45
C LEU A 134 33.03 -12.27 -2.41
N ASN A 135 33.70 -13.43 -2.42
CA ASN A 135 34.99 -13.61 -3.08
C ASN A 135 35.04 -13.13 -4.55
N ALA A 136 34.12 -13.62 -5.39
CA ALA A 136 34.12 -13.33 -6.81
C ALA A 136 33.69 -11.87 -7.10
N ALA A 137 32.73 -11.35 -6.32
CA ALA A 137 32.26 -9.97 -6.48
C ALA A 137 33.34 -8.96 -6.08
N LEU A 138 34.02 -9.17 -4.94
CA LEU A 138 35.10 -8.30 -4.47
C LEU A 138 36.29 -8.27 -5.43
N ARG A 139 36.69 -9.43 -5.99
CA ARG A 139 37.75 -9.49 -7.00
C ARG A 139 37.38 -8.67 -8.24
N ARG A 140 36.12 -8.73 -8.67
CA ARG A 140 35.61 -7.93 -9.80
C ARG A 140 35.59 -6.42 -9.51
N ILE A 141 35.24 -6.02 -8.28
CA ILE A 141 35.27 -4.61 -7.86
C ILE A 141 36.71 -4.09 -7.88
N ILE A 142 37.67 -4.84 -7.31
CA ILE A 142 39.09 -4.46 -7.27
C ILE A 142 39.65 -4.34 -8.70
N SER A 143 39.33 -5.27 -9.60
CA SER A 143 39.84 -5.26 -10.99
C SER A 143 39.31 -4.11 -11.85
N GLN A 144 38.24 -3.41 -11.43
CA GLN A 144 37.70 -2.26 -12.14
C GLN A 144 38.41 -0.95 -11.79
N SER A 145 39.33 -0.97 -10.81
CA SER A 145 40.21 0.15 -10.48
C SER A 145 41.15 0.45 -11.65
N LYS A 146 41.25 1.72 -12.07
CA LYS A 146 42.09 2.17 -13.20
C LYS A 146 43.59 2.19 -12.89
N ASP A 147 44.02 1.84 -11.68
CA ASP A 147 45.44 1.69 -11.40
C ASP A 147 45.92 0.34 -11.95
N GLY A 148 46.59 0.42 -13.11
CA GLY A 148 47.18 -0.68 -13.85
C GLY A 148 48.27 -1.43 -13.10
N ALA A 149 47.89 -2.18 -12.07
CA ALA A 149 48.64 -3.34 -11.64
C ALA A 149 47.97 -4.58 -12.24
N SER A 150 48.31 -4.85 -13.51
CA SER A 150 48.30 -6.18 -14.11
C SER A 150 49.31 -7.11 -13.40
N GLY A 151 49.25 -7.17 -12.07
CA GLY A 151 49.87 -8.23 -11.29
C GLY A 151 48.83 -9.32 -11.16
N GLY A 152 49.01 -10.43 -11.88
CA GLY A 152 48.06 -11.53 -11.92
C GLY A 152 47.58 -11.90 -10.51
N PHE A 153 46.29 -11.68 -10.25
CA PHE A 153 45.60 -12.27 -9.10
C PHE A 153 45.38 -13.77 -9.36
N GLY A 154 46.46 -14.48 -9.64
CA GLY A 154 46.51 -15.94 -9.72
C GLY A 154 46.29 -16.50 -8.32
N ASP A 155 45.23 -17.31 -8.20
CA ASP A 155 45.04 -18.51 -7.38
C ASP A 155 45.51 -18.56 -5.89
N ALA A 156 45.96 -17.45 -5.30
CA ALA A 156 46.23 -17.40 -3.87
C ALA A 156 44.89 -17.31 -3.12
N LYS A 157 44.71 -18.20 -2.14
CA LYS A 157 43.61 -18.19 -1.16
C LYS A 157 43.72 -16.96 -0.24
N VAL A 158 43.46 -15.78 -0.79
CA VAL A 158 43.37 -14.52 -0.03
C VAL A 158 42.10 -14.56 0.83
N PRO A 159 42.19 -14.29 2.15
CA PRO A 159 41.01 -14.23 3.01
C PRO A 159 40.01 -13.17 2.53
N VAL A 160 38.72 -13.44 2.71
CA VAL A 160 37.62 -12.54 2.31
C VAL A 160 37.74 -11.17 2.97
N SER A 161 38.18 -11.12 4.24
CA SER A 161 38.42 -9.87 4.98
C SER A 161 39.49 -8.99 4.30
N VAL A 162 40.55 -9.60 3.76
CA VAL A 162 41.61 -8.87 3.05
C VAL A 162 41.10 -8.34 1.71
N LEU A 163 40.29 -9.12 1.00
CA LEU A 163 39.62 -8.66 -0.22
C LEU A 163 38.64 -7.51 0.07
N TRP A 164 37.95 -7.56 1.20
CA TRP A 164 37.05 -6.51 1.64
C TRP A 164 37.79 -5.19 1.88
N SER A 165 38.84 -5.20 2.70
CA SER A 165 39.64 -3.99 2.97
C SER A 165 40.24 -3.40 1.69
N ARG A 166 40.70 -4.25 0.77
CA ARG A 166 41.20 -3.79 -0.56
C ARG A 166 40.10 -3.16 -1.41
N ALA A 167 38.89 -3.72 -1.39
CA ALA A 167 37.76 -3.17 -2.13
C ALA A 167 37.30 -1.83 -1.54
N VAL A 168 37.22 -1.71 -0.20
CA VAL A 168 36.90 -0.44 0.49
C VAL A 168 37.93 0.63 0.17
N PHE A 169 39.23 0.29 0.24
CA PHE A 169 40.31 1.20 -0.12
C PHE A 169 40.22 1.66 -1.59
N SER A 170 40.02 0.71 -2.52
CA SER A 170 39.85 1.01 -3.94
C SER A 170 38.59 1.82 -4.24
N MET A 171 37.53 1.69 -3.43
CA MET A 171 36.32 2.52 -3.56
C MET A 171 36.59 3.95 -3.07
N GLY A 172 37.35 4.08 -1.97
CA GLY A 172 37.78 5.37 -1.44
C GLY A 172 38.64 6.17 -2.42
N SER A 173 39.55 5.52 -3.16
CA SER A 173 40.38 6.19 -4.17
C SER A 173 39.60 6.68 -5.40
N ARG A 174 38.43 6.09 -5.68
CA ARG A 174 37.55 6.49 -6.81
C ARG A 174 36.64 7.67 -6.46
N LEU A 175 36.45 7.98 -5.19
CA LEU A 175 35.49 8.96 -4.71
C LEU A 175 36.19 10.22 -4.21
N ASN A 176 35.59 11.38 -4.50
CA ASN A 176 36.07 12.64 -3.94
C ASN A 176 35.73 12.67 -2.44
N GLY A 177 36.75 12.81 -1.56
CA GLY A 177 36.55 12.86 -0.11
C GLY A 177 35.53 13.92 0.34
N GLY A 178 35.44 15.04 -0.38
CA GLY A 178 34.44 16.09 -0.14
C GLY A 178 32.98 15.68 -0.43
N GLU A 179 32.73 14.68 -1.27
CA GLU A 179 31.37 14.14 -1.47
C GLU A 179 30.92 13.34 -0.24
N ILE A 180 31.83 12.58 0.36
CA ILE A 180 31.57 11.77 1.56
C ILE A 180 31.39 12.68 2.78
N ASP A 181 32.19 13.75 2.88
CA ASP A 181 32.07 14.74 3.96
C ASP A 181 30.74 15.51 3.90
N ARG A 182 30.26 15.85 2.70
CA ARG A 182 28.92 16.43 2.52
C ARG A 182 27.82 15.46 2.94
N VAL A 183 27.93 14.19 2.56
CA VAL A 183 26.96 13.15 2.98
C VAL A 183 26.98 12.97 4.50
N LEU A 184 28.12 13.13 5.16
CA LEU A 184 28.22 13.05 6.61
C LEU A 184 27.82 14.35 7.33
N GLY A 185 27.58 15.45 6.62
CA GLY A 185 27.35 16.77 7.22
C GLY A 185 28.59 17.32 7.94
N ILE A 186 29.79 16.82 7.61
CA ILE A 186 31.06 17.23 8.22
C ILE A 186 31.46 18.57 7.60
N GLY A 187 30.86 19.66 8.09
CA GLY A 187 31.16 21.03 7.64
C GLY A 187 30.06 22.05 7.93
N ASP A 188 28.80 21.62 8.01
CA ASP A 188 27.64 22.50 8.25
C ASP A 188 27.07 22.24 9.66
N ASP A 189 27.11 23.27 10.51
CA ASP A 189 26.50 23.45 11.85
C ASP A 189 27.14 22.91 13.15
N LYS A 190 27.51 23.88 14.02
CA LYS A 190 27.30 24.10 15.49
C LYS A 190 27.29 22.93 16.50
N GLY A 191 27.71 21.72 16.14
CA GLY A 191 27.85 20.56 17.05
C GLY A 191 29.30 20.21 17.42
N ARG A 192 29.46 19.19 18.29
CA ARG A 192 30.75 18.64 18.79
C ARG A 192 31.72 18.42 17.62
N ALA A 193 32.89 19.04 17.70
CA ALA A 193 33.94 18.84 16.70
C ALA A 193 34.40 17.37 16.72
N LEU A 194 34.08 16.63 15.65
CA LEU A 194 34.52 15.24 15.48
C LEU A 194 36.04 15.17 15.37
N THR A 195 36.64 14.18 16.02
CA THR A 195 38.08 13.90 15.90
C THR A 195 38.41 13.40 14.49
N VAL A 196 39.69 13.49 14.10
CA VAL A 196 40.15 12.99 12.80
C VAL A 196 39.89 11.47 12.67
N GLU A 197 40.01 10.74 13.78
CA GLU A 197 39.74 9.30 13.87
C GLU A 197 38.26 8.98 13.68
N GLU A 198 37.36 9.70 14.36
CA GLU A 198 35.90 9.55 14.21
C GLU A 198 35.47 9.82 12.75
N LYS A 199 36.02 10.89 12.13
CA LYS A 199 35.75 11.20 10.72
C LYS A 199 36.23 10.09 9.79
N SER A 200 37.43 9.54 10.03
CA SER A 200 37.97 8.42 9.26
C SER A 200 37.06 7.19 9.37
N TYR A 201 36.62 6.87 10.58
CA TYR A 201 35.75 5.72 10.86
C TYR A 201 34.40 5.84 10.14
N PHE A 202 33.74 7.00 10.20
CA PHE A 202 32.47 7.22 9.51
C PHE A 202 32.61 7.18 7.98
N ARG A 203 33.72 7.72 7.45
CA ARG A 203 34.03 7.60 6.02
C ARG A 203 34.20 6.14 5.61
N GLU A 204 34.93 5.35 6.38
CA GLU A 204 35.11 3.92 6.11
C GLU A 204 33.79 3.15 6.17
N ALA A 205 32.88 3.50 7.08
CA ALA A 205 31.56 2.88 7.18
C ALA A 205 30.68 3.18 5.96
N LEU A 206 30.69 4.41 5.46
CA LEU A 206 29.97 4.77 4.22
C LEU A 206 30.57 4.10 2.99
N LEU A 207 31.90 4.02 2.90
CA LEU A 207 32.57 3.29 1.82
C LEU A 207 32.22 1.79 1.86
N SER A 208 32.16 1.21 3.05
CA SER A 208 31.73 -0.16 3.30
C SER A 208 30.30 -0.41 2.79
N LEU A 209 29.37 0.51 3.06
CA LEU A 209 28.00 0.43 2.54
C LEU A 209 27.95 0.51 1.01
N ARG A 210 28.76 1.39 0.39
CA ARG A 210 28.86 1.48 -1.08
C ARG A 210 29.41 0.18 -1.68
N VAL A 211 30.45 -0.41 -1.09
CA VAL A 211 30.98 -1.71 -1.52
C VAL A 211 29.94 -2.81 -1.38
N ALA A 212 29.19 -2.84 -0.27
CA ALA A 212 28.11 -3.81 -0.07
C ALA A 212 27.03 -3.71 -1.17
N LYS A 213 26.61 -2.48 -1.51
CA LYS A 213 25.64 -2.23 -2.58
C LYS A 213 26.16 -2.69 -3.95
N GLU A 214 27.43 -2.43 -4.26
CA GLU A 214 28.08 -2.89 -5.50
C GLU A 214 28.17 -4.42 -5.58
N VAL A 215 28.46 -5.10 -4.46
CA VAL A 215 28.47 -6.57 -4.40
C VAL A 215 27.09 -7.13 -4.75
N ILE A 216 26.01 -6.58 -4.17
CA ILE A 216 24.65 -7.01 -4.50
C ILE A 216 24.32 -6.71 -5.96
N GLY A 217 24.69 -5.53 -6.48
CA GLY A 217 24.47 -5.19 -7.89
C GLY A 217 25.21 -6.12 -8.86
N ILE A 218 26.38 -6.66 -8.48
CA ILE A 218 27.06 -7.70 -9.25
C ILE A 218 26.29 -9.03 -9.20
N HIS A 219 25.78 -9.41 -8.02
CA HIS A 219 24.98 -10.63 -7.86
C HIS A 219 23.67 -10.58 -8.67
N GLU A 220 23.02 -9.41 -8.71
CA GLU A 220 21.83 -9.18 -9.55
C GLU A 220 22.17 -9.35 -11.03
N LYS A 221 23.28 -8.76 -11.50
CA LYS A 221 23.75 -8.91 -12.88
C LYS A 221 24.03 -10.36 -13.25
N TRP A 222 24.55 -11.18 -12.33
CA TRP A 222 24.76 -12.60 -12.58
C TRP A 222 23.45 -13.40 -12.70
N ARG A 223 22.37 -12.91 -12.11
CA ARG A 223 21.05 -13.57 -12.09
C ARG A 223 20.09 -13.05 -13.17
N ALA A 224 20.44 -11.96 -13.87
CA ALA A 224 19.58 -11.29 -14.84
C ALA A 224 18.98 -12.24 -15.89
N ASN A 225 19.79 -13.12 -16.50
CA ASN A 225 19.29 -14.07 -17.50
C ASN A 225 18.26 -15.06 -16.92
N ALA A 226 18.49 -15.53 -15.68
CA ALA A 226 17.56 -16.45 -15.01
C ALA A 226 16.25 -15.75 -14.63
N VAL A 227 16.31 -14.46 -14.29
CA VAL A 227 15.12 -13.63 -14.04
C VAL A 227 14.34 -13.40 -15.34
N ALA A 228 15.03 -13.11 -16.45
CA ALA A 228 14.41 -13.02 -17.77
C ALA A 228 13.68 -14.32 -18.15
N ASP A 229 14.32 -15.47 -17.98
CA ASP A 229 13.73 -16.79 -18.22
C ASP A 229 12.51 -17.06 -17.33
N LEU A 230 12.59 -16.67 -16.06
CA LEU A 230 11.50 -16.79 -15.10
C LEU A 230 10.27 -15.97 -15.52
N ASN A 231 10.48 -14.70 -15.89
CA ASN A 231 9.41 -13.81 -16.33
C ASN A 231 8.76 -14.31 -17.64
N ARG A 232 9.56 -14.82 -18.59
CA ARG A 232 9.06 -15.40 -19.84
C ARG A 232 8.26 -16.67 -19.64
N SER A 233 8.69 -17.54 -18.72
CA SER A 233 8.02 -18.81 -18.43
C SER A 233 6.81 -18.67 -17.50
N GLY A 234 6.66 -17.54 -16.81
CA GLY A 234 5.64 -17.35 -15.77
C GLY A 234 5.85 -18.26 -14.56
N GLY A 235 7.09 -18.75 -14.35
CA GLY A 235 7.44 -19.63 -13.25
C GLY A 235 7.62 -18.89 -11.92
N TYR A 236 7.93 -19.65 -10.87
CA TYR A 236 8.26 -19.11 -9.55
C TYR A 236 9.63 -19.62 -9.08
N SER A 237 10.44 -18.73 -8.52
CA SER A 237 11.72 -19.06 -7.90
C SER A 237 11.95 -18.22 -6.66
N ARG A 238 12.01 -18.88 -5.50
CA ARG A 238 12.28 -18.23 -4.20
C ARG A 238 13.65 -17.58 -4.15
N SER A 239 14.68 -18.21 -4.72
CA SER A 239 16.05 -17.67 -4.69
C SER A 239 16.18 -16.40 -5.52
N LEU A 240 15.53 -16.34 -6.68
CA LEU A 240 15.50 -15.15 -7.53
C LEU A 240 14.64 -14.03 -6.92
N ALA A 241 13.51 -14.37 -6.30
CA ALA A 241 12.69 -13.40 -5.58
C ALA A 241 13.42 -12.80 -4.37
N ASN A 242 14.09 -13.63 -3.57
CA ASN A 242 14.95 -13.18 -2.48
C ASN A 242 16.05 -12.26 -3.00
N SER A 243 16.71 -12.63 -4.10
CA SER A 243 17.76 -11.79 -4.72
C SER A 243 17.29 -10.37 -4.99
N ALA A 244 16.05 -10.19 -5.45
CA ALA A 244 15.55 -8.87 -5.81
C ALA A 244 15.36 -7.96 -4.59
N THR A 245 15.25 -8.53 -3.38
CA THR A 245 15.01 -7.83 -2.12
C THR A 245 16.26 -7.75 -1.23
N ASP A 246 17.40 -8.26 -1.70
CA ASP A 246 18.62 -8.42 -0.90
C ASP A 246 19.11 -7.11 -0.28
N TRP A 247 19.16 -6.03 -1.05
CA TRP A 247 19.67 -4.76 -0.53
C TRP A 247 18.75 -4.17 0.56
N ALA A 248 17.44 -4.08 0.29
CA ALA A 248 16.49 -3.58 1.28
C ALA A 248 16.49 -4.43 2.56
N CYS A 249 16.46 -5.76 2.45
CA CYS A 249 16.48 -6.65 3.61
C CYS A 249 17.80 -6.59 4.38
N LEU A 250 18.94 -6.45 3.70
CA LEU A 250 20.24 -6.27 4.35
C LEU A 250 20.29 -4.97 5.17
N LEU A 251 19.74 -3.87 4.63
CA LEU A 251 19.65 -2.61 5.38
C LEU A 251 18.76 -2.75 6.61
N VAL A 252 17.61 -3.44 6.50
CA VAL A 252 16.74 -3.70 7.65
C VAL A 252 17.44 -4.56 8.70
N GLU A 253 18.15 -5.62 8.30
CA GLU A 253 18.93 -6.46 9.22
C GLU A 253 20.04 -5.66 9.91
N LEU A 254 20.79 -4.85 9.15
CA LEU A 254 21.83 -3.97 9.69
C LEU A 254 21.27 -2.97 10.71
N LEU A 255 20.14 -2.33 10.39
CA LEU A 255 19.47 -1.40 11.31
C LEU A 255 18.95 -2.11 12.56
N SER A 256 18.37 -3.30 12.40
CA SER A 256 17.80 -4.08 13.51
C SER A 256 18.88 -4.57 14.46
N ALA A 257 20.00 -5.07 13.94
CA ALA A 257 21.12 -5.58 14.73
C ALA A 257 21.86 -4.49 15.51
N ASN A 258 21.75 -3.23 15.07
CA ASN A 258 22.41 -2.08 15.71
C ASN A 258 21.42 -1.14 16.41
N ALA A 259 20.16 -1.56 16.58
CA ALA A 259 19.17 -0.81 17.34
C ALA A 259 19.50 -0.90 18.84
N GLU A 260 19.64 0.24 19.50
CA GLU A 260 20.01 0.34 20.91
C GLU A 260 18.99 1.20 21.67
N LEU A 261 18.56 0.70 22.83
CA LEU A 261 17.66 1.43 23.74
C LEU A 261 18.28 2.77 24.12
N ASP A 262 17.43 3.80 24.18
CA ASP A 262 17.81 5.18 24.51
C ASP A 262 18.90 5.85 23.65
N HIS A 263 19.36 5.20 22.58
CA HIS A 263 20.42 5.74 21.72
C HIS A 263 20.03 5.78 20.23
N PHE A 264 19.68 4.62 19.64
CA PHE A 264 19.30 4.53 18.23
C PHE A 264 18.15 3.55 18.02
N GLN A 265 16.95 4.09 17.81
CA GLN A 265 15.73 3.29 17.67
C GLN A 265 15.09 3.50 16.30
N PRO A 266 15.63 2.84 15.24
CA PRO A 266 15.15 2.95 13.88
C PRO A 266 13.75 2.36 13.71
N LYS A 267 12.97 2.92 12.79
CA LYS A 267 11.60 2.48 12.46
C LYS A 267 11.39 2.57 10.96
N LEU A 268 10.59 1.66 10.42
CA LEU A 268 10.18 1.69 9.03
C LEU A 268 8.67 1.78 8.95
N VAL A 269 8.16 2.83 8.30
CA VAL A 269 6.73 2.98 8.01
C VAL A 269 6.56 3.00 6.50
N ILE A 270 5.85 2.02 5.94
CA ILE A 270 5.53 1.97 4.50
C ILE A 270 4.04 2.21 4.31
N ASN A 271 3.69 3.34 3.72
CA ASN A 271 2.34 3.71 3.35
C ASN A 271 2.01 3.24 1.93
N ASN A 272 0.78 2.73 1.78
CA ASN A 272 0.22 2.19 0.54
C ASN A 272 1.01 0.98 -0.02
N ILE A 273 1.33 0.01 0.84
CA ILE A 273 2.10 -1.20 0.46
C ILE A 273 1.46 -2.01 -0.68
N ASP A 274 0.14 -1.92 -0.85
CA ASP A 274 -0.62 -2.50 -1.99
C ASP A 274 -0.12 -2.04 -3.36
N ILE A 275 0.43 -0.83 -3.46
CA ILE A 275 0.98 -0.31 -4.72
C ILE A 275 2.18 -1.15 -5.18
N LEU A 276 3.00 -1.65 -4.25
CA LEU A 276 4.17 -2.46 -4.57
C LEU A 276 3.78 -3.77 -5.26
N ARG A 277 2.77 -4.45 -4.73
CA ARG A 277 2.27 -5.74 -5.26
C ARG A 277 1.77 -5.62 -6.71
N ASN A 278 1.28 -4.44 -7.05
CA ASN A 278 0.60 -4.16 -8.31
C ASN A 278 1.45 -3.33 -9.28
N ALA A 279 2.76 -3.17 -9.09
CA ALA A 279 3.60 -2.29 -9.93
C ALA A 279 3.86 -2.83 -11.35
N ILE A 280 4.20 -1.95 -12.31
CA ILE A 280 4.65 -2.37 -13.66
C ILE A 280 6.10 -2.86 -13.58
N LEU A 281 6.34 -4.02 -14.20
CA LEU A 281 7.68 -4.42 -14.62
C LEU A 281 7.99 -3.75 -15.96
N THR A 282 9.03 -2.91 -16.00
CA THR A 282 9.55 -2.37 -17.26
C THR A 282 10.26 -3.45 -18.07
N ASP A 283 10.38 -3.26 -19.39
CA ASP A 283 11.00 -4.20 -20.34
C ASP A 283 12.46 -4.59 -20.04
N ASP A 284 13.11 -3.94 -19.06
CA ASP A 284 14.36 -4.41 -18.48
C ASP A 284 14.09 -5.67 -17.64
N ASP A 285 14.22 -6.85 -18.29
CA ASP A 285 14.08 -8.23 -17.77
C ASP A 285 14.96 -8.60 -16.54
N SER A 286 15.55 -7.61 -15.87
CA SER A 286 16.43 -7.75 -14.71
C SER A 286 15.73 -7.94 -13.37
N MET A 287 14.41 -7.69 -13.29
CA MET A 287 13.63 -7.77 -12.04
C MET A 287 12.54 -8.84 -12.11
N VAL A 288 12.25 -9.45 -10.96
CA VAL A 288 11.10 -10.36 -10.83
C VAL A 288 9.77 -9.59 -10.91
N SER A 289 8.66 -10.29 -11.10
CA SER A 289 7.33 -9.67 -11.09
C SER A 289 7.06 -8.93 -9.77
N ALA A 290 6.22 -7.89 -9.84
CA ALA A 290 5.93 -7.02 -8.70
C ALA A 290 5.30 -7.77 -7.51
N SER A 291 4.42 -8.73 -7.78
CA SER A 291 3.85 -9.60 -6.75
C SER A 291 4.91 -10.47 -6.10
N MET A 292 5.83 -11.07 -6.87
CA MET A 292 6.93 -11.86 -6.31
C MET A 292 7.88 -11.01 -5.47
N PHE A 293 8.23 -9.80 -5.93
CA PHE A 293 9.04 -8.86 -5.14
C PHE A 293 8.35 -8.53 -3.82
N HIS A 294 7.08 -8.15 -3.88
CA HIS A 294 6.26 -7.79 -2.72
C HIS A 294 6.19 -8.95 -1.71
N ASP A 295 5.78 -10.14 -2.15
CA ASP A 295 5.59 -11.28 -1.27
C ASP A 295 6.91 -11.75 -0.67
N SER A 296 7.99 -11.74 -1.48
CA SER A 296 9.35 -12.04 -1.00
C SER A 296 9.84 -11.01 0.02
N PHE A 297 9.55 -9.73 -0.19
CA PHE A 297 9.95 -8.68 0.74
C PHE A 297 9.25 -8.88 2.08
N LEU A 298 7.93 -9.04 2.08
CA LEU A 298 7.16 -9.29 3.31
C LEU A 298 7.62 -10.57 4.03
N TRP A 299 7.83 -11.66 3.30
CA TRP A 299 8.29 -12.93 3.88
C TRP A 299 9.64 -12.77 4.58
N ARG A 300 10.55 -11.99 4.00
CA ARG A 300 11.87 -11.75 4.59
C ARG A 300 11.82 -10.82 5.80
N LEU A 301 10.95 -9.80 5.80
CA LEU A 301 10.73 -8.96 6.98
C LEU A 301 10.20 -9.78 8.15
N VAL A 302 9.22 -10.66 7.88
CA VAL A 302 8.69 -11.62 8.86
C VAL A 302 9.79 -12.54 9.37
N ALA A 303 10.55 -13.16 8.47
CA ALA A 303 11.61 -14.09 8.83
C ALA A 303 12.68 -13.42 9.70
N LEU A 304 13.04 -12.16 9.40
CA LEU A 304 13.96 -11.39 10.23
C LEU A 304 13.37 -11.12 11.62
N GLY A 305 12.12 -10.65 11.69
CA GLY A 305 11.41 -10.42 12.95
C GLY A 305 11.34 -11.66 13.83
N ALA A 306 10.90 -12.79 13.26
CA ALA A 306 10.69 -14.02 14.00
C ALA A 306 12.00 -14.66 14.51
N ASN A 307 13.09 -14.56 13.75
CA ASN A 307 14.36 -15.21 14.10
C ASN A 307 15.30 -14.31 14.92
N GLU A 308 15.39 -13.02 14.58
CA GLU A 308 16.43 -12.12 15.12
C GLU A 308 15.87 -10.88 15.80
N ARG A 309 14.54 -10.67 15.73
CA ARG A 309 13.83 -9.43 16.07
C ARG A 309 14.26 -8.26 15.18
N SER A 310 13.32 -7.75 14.40
CA SER A 310 13.56 -6.63 13.49
C SER A 310 13.29 -5.30 14.20
N LEU A 311 13.77 -4.19 13.66
CA LEU A 311 13.24 -2.86 13.99
C LEU A 311 11.71 -2.81 13.78
N PRO A 312 10.96 -1.91 14.46
CA PRO A 312 9.52 -1.74 14.24
C PRO A 312 9.16 -1.41 12.80
N ILE A 313 8.35 -2.27 12.17
CA ILE A 313 7.89 -2.11 10.80
C ILE A 313 6.37 -1.97 10.79
N ILE A 314 5.89 -0.82 10.33
CA ILE A 314 4.45 -0.51 10.22
C ILE A 314 4.08 -0.39 8.74
N LEU A 315 3.21 -1.29 8.29
CA LEU A 315 2.71 -1.35 6.91
C LEU A 315 1.28 -0.82 6.88
N VAL A 316 1.04 0.24 6.12
CA VAL A 316 -0.25 0.92 6.05
C VAL A 316 -0.87 0.69 4.68
N THR A 317 -2.14 0.29 4.65
CA THR A 317 -2.84 0.01 3.40
C THR A 317 -4.34 0.22 3.53
N SER A 318 -5.00 0.46 2.41
CA SER A 318 -6.46 0.41 2.33
C SER A 318 -6.98 -0.75 1.48
N ASP A 319 -6.08 -1.62 1.02
CA ASP A 319 -6.43 -2.80 0.25
C ASP A 319 -6.96 -3.90 1.18
N SER A 320 -8.06 -4.50 0.75
CA SER A 320 -8.76 -5.57 1.45
C SER A 320 -7.99 -6.89 1.49
N TYR A 321 -7.00 -7.06 0.61
CA TYR A 321 -6.05 -8.18 0.61
C TYR A 321 -5.41 -8.40 1.99
N TYR A 322 -5.06 -7.32 2.68
CA TYR A 322 -4.39 -7.35 3.98
C TYR A 322 -5.33 -7.59 5.15
N SER A 323 -6.65 -7.64 4.92
CA SER A 323 -7.63 -7.92 5.96
C SER A 323 -7.67 -9.40 6.33
N TYR A 324 -7.76 -10.28 5.32
CA TYR A 324 -7.79 -11.73 5.55
C TYR A 324 -6.91 -12.51 4.57
N GLN A 325 -6.91 -12.18 3.27
CA GLN A 325 -6.26 -12.99 2.24
C GLN A 325 -4.75 -13.18 2.48
N ILE A 326 -4.06 -12.14 2.95
CA ILE A 326 -2.64 -12.22 3.28
C ILE A 326 -2.33 -13.33 4.30
N THR A 327 -3.22 -13.56 5.26
CA THR A 327 -3.04 -14.60 6.28
C THR A 327 -3.12 -15.98 5.65
N PHE A 328 -4.05 -16.18 4.70
CA PHE A 328 -4.20 -17.43 3.99
C PHE A 328 -2.99 -17.71 3.09
N ASP A 329 -2.51 -16.69 2.36
CA ASP A 329 -1.36 -16.82 1.46
C ASP A 329 -0.06 -17.15 2.22
N PHE A 330 0.10 -16.62 3.43
CA PHE A 330 1.29 -16.84 4.28
C PHE A 330 1.13 -18.02 5.26
N GLY A 331 -0.06 -18.62 5.34
CA GLY A 331 -0.33 -19.88 6.06
C GLY A 331 -0.55 -19.78 7.57
N TYR A 332 -0.24 -18.65 8.22
CA TYR A 332 -0.42 -18.50 9.68
C TYR A 332 -0.93 -17.09 10.06
N PRO A 333 -2.08 -16.99 10.78
CA PRO A 333 -2.65 -15.71 11.22
C PRO A 333 -1.78 -14.89 12.17
N GLU A 334 -0.91 -15.58 12.92
CA GLU A 334 -0.07 -14.96 13.95
C GLU A 334 1.24 -14.41 13.38
N ILE A 335 1.51 -14.55 12.09
CA ILE A 335 2.73 -13.99 11.47
C ILE A 335 2.76 -12.45 11.57
N PHE A 336 1.59 -11.82 11.65
CA PHE A 336 1.44 -10.38 11.58
C PHE A 336 0.59 -9.83 12.72
N ILE A 337 0.94 -8.64 13.21
CA ILE A 337 0.03 -7.84 14.04
C ILE A 337 -0.92 -7.10 13.10
N SER A 338 -2.12 -7.64 12.88
CA SER A 338 -3.15 -7.02 12.03
C SER A 338 -4.07 -6.12 12.85
N ARG A 339 -4.15 -4.84 12.49
CA ARG A 339 -5.00 -3.81 13.11
C ARG A 339 -5.88 -3.17 12.04
N GLU A 340 -7.15 -3.54 12.07
CA GLU A 340 -8.19 -2.99 11.18
C GLU A 340 -8.86 -1.77 11.82
N THR A 341 -8.99 -0.67 11.07
CA THR A 341 -9.67 0.56 11.54
C THR A 341 -10.75 1.00 10.57
N PHE A 342 -11.93 1.32 11.09
CA PHE A 342 -13.09 1.76 10.32
C PHE A 342 -13.45 3.24 10.48
N GLY A 343 -12.60 4.01 11.17
CA GLY A 343 -12.89 5.40 11.51
C GLY A 343 -13.54 5.50 12.88
N TRP A 344 -14.24 6.61 13.12
CA TRP A 344 -14.96 6.84 14.36
C TRP A 344 -16.32 6.16 14.36
N THR A 345 -16.77 5.74 15.54
CA THR A 345 -18.20 5.50 15.75
C THR A 345 -18.98 6.82 15.60
N THR A 346 -20.29 6.73 15.38
CA THR A 346 -21.16 7.92 15.29
C THR A 346 -21.07 8.75 16.57
N GLN A 347 -21.04 8.10 17.73
CA GLN A 347 -20.98 8.77 19.04
C GLN A 347 -19.62 9.47 19.25
N GLU A 348 -18.51 8.79 18.93
CA GLU A 348 -17.18 9.39 19.01
C GLU A 348 -17.04 10.59 18.09
N ALA A 349 -17.53 10.49 16.86
CA ALA A 349 -17.48 11.59 15.92
C ALA A 349 -18.36 12.76 16.38
N GLU A 350 -19.56 12.49 16.91
CA GLU A 350 -20.48 13.53 17.40
C GLU A 350 -19.80 14.43 18.45
N MET A 351 -19.09 13.85 19.41
CA MET A 351 -18.38 14.58 20.47
C MET A 351 -17.33 15.58 19.94
N HIS A 352 -16.78 15.33 18.75
CA HIS A 352 -15.73 16.15 18.16
C HIS A 352 -16.20 17.04 17.00
N MET A 353 -17.28 16.64 16.33
CA MET A 353 -17.80 17.31 15.14
C MET A 353 -18.86 18.35 15.49
N VAL A 354 -19.76 18.02 16.43
CA VAL A 354 -20.84 18.90 16.83
C VAL A 354 -20.27 20.05 17.66
N THR A 355 -20.80 21.25 17.47
CA THR A 355 -20.38 22.54 18.08
C THR A 355 -19.10 23.15 17.50
N ASP A 356 -18.10 22.34 17.15
CA ASP A 356 -16.84 22.81 16.57
C ASP A 356 -16.91 23.03 15.05
N TYR A 357 -17.58 22.12 14.33
CA TYR A 357 -17.56 22.09 12.86
C TYR A 357 -18.97 22.10 12.25
N PHE A 358 -19.91 21.38 12.86
CA PHE A 358 -21.29 21.26 12.40
C PHE A 358 -22.28 21.50 13.56
N SER A 359 -23.47 21.96 13.24
CA SER A 359 -24.61 21.99 14.16
C SER A 359 -25.19 20.58 14.37
N LYS A 360 -26.01 20.40 15.41
CA LYS A 360 -26.63 19.11 15.71
C LYS A 360 -27.57 18.63 14.59
N SER A 361 -28.35 19.54 14.01
CA SER A 361 -29.25 19.24 12.88
C SER A 361 -28.47 18.83 11.64
N GLU A 362 -27.37 19.52 11.32
CA GLU A 362 -26.50 19.15 10.19
C GLU A 362 -25.85 17.78 10.42
N TRP A 363 -25.40 17.51 11.65
CA TRP A 363 -24.79 16.24 12.03
C TRP A 363 -25.73 15.05 11.84
N GLU A 364 -26.99 15.17 12.23
CA GLU A 364 -28.00 14.11 12.04
C GLU A 364 -28.17 13.74 10.55
N VAL A 365 -28.15 14.74 9.66
CA VAL A 365 -28.20 14.53 8.21
C VAL A 365 -26.90 13.89 7.71
N ILE A 366 -25.73 14.40 8.11
CA ILE A 366 -24.42 13.85 7.72
C ILE A 366 -24.32 12.37 8.09
N VAL A 367 -24.66 12.00 9.32
CA VAL A 367 -24.62 10.62 9.80
C VAL A 367 -25.52 9.74 8.95
N LYS A 368 -26.74 10.21 8.65
CA LYS A 368 -27.71 9.49 7.81
C LYS A 368 -27.25 9.33 6.36
N LEU A 369 -26.52 10.30 5.81
CA LEU A 369 -26.12 10.29 4.40
C LEU A 369 -24.72 9.69 4.17
N LEU A 370 -23.70 10.23 4.83
CA LEU A 370 -22.29 9.93 4.59
C LEU A 370 -21.65 9.04 5.67
N GLY A 371 -22.23 9.03 6.88
CA GLY A 371 -21.65 8.36 8.04
C GLY A 371 -20.39 9.07 8.59
N PRO A 372 -19.77 8.54 9.66
CA PRO A 372 -18.66 9.18 10.37
C PRO A 372 -17.28 8.97 9.69
N CYS A 373 -17.24 8.99 8.35
CA CYS A 373 -15.99 8.83 7.61
C CYS A 373 -15.18 10.13 7.65
N GLN A 374 -13.98 10.09 8.25
CA GLN A 374 -13.16 11.28 8.49
C GLN A 374 -12.89 12.11 7.22
N ARG A 375 -12.63 11.45 6.09
CA ARG A 375 -12.40 12.15 4.82
C ARG A 375 -13.65 12.84 4.28
N HIS A 376 -14.82 12.21 4.38
CA HIS A 376 -16.08 12.86 4.00
C HIS A 376 -16.32 14.11 4.86
N LEU A 377 -16.09 13.99 6.17
CA LEU A 377 -16.27 15.10 7.10
C LEU A 377 -15.31 16.26 6.79
N SER A 378 -14.04 15.97 6.49
CA SER A 378 -13.06 17.01 6.16
C SER A 378 -13.35 17.68 4.83
N GLU A 379 -13.72 16.92 3.80
CA GLU A 379 -14.03 17.47 2.47
C GLU A 379 -15.33 18.30 2.53
N LEU A 380 -16.35 17.82 3.23
CA LEU A 380 -17.60 18.56 3.43
C LEU A 380 -17.35 19.84 4.22
N TYR A 381 -16.57 19.78 5.30
CA TYR A 381 -16.22 20.98 6.05
C TYR A 381 -15.47 21.99 5.19
N ALA A 382 -14.48 21.56 4.40
CA ALA A 382 -13.77 22.44 3.47
C ALA A 382 -14.72 23.10 2.46
N LEU A 383 -15.74 22.39 1.98
CA LEU A 383 -16.77 22.96 1.11
C LEU A 383 -17.60 24.03 1.84
N THR A 384 -18.01 23.80 3.10
CA THR A 384 -18.73 24.82 3.90
C THR A 384 -17.90 26.09 4.15
N GLN A 385 -16.56 25.99 4.12
CA GLN A 385 -15.67 27.14 4.26
C GLN A 385 -15.39 27.87 2.93
N SER A 386 -15.81 27.30 1.80
CA SER A 386 -15.56 27.89 0.49
C SER A 386 -16.42 29.14 0.24
N THR A 387 -15.91 30.08 -0.53
CA THR A 387 -16.66 31.28 -0.95
C THR A 387 -17.90 30.92 -1.78
N TYR A 388 -17.89 29.77 -2.44
CA TYR A 388 -19.02 29.25 -3.20
C TYR A 388 -20.20 28.87 -2.31
N TYR A 389 -19.94 28.26 -1.14
CA TYR A 389 -20.97 27.94 -0.15
C TYR A 389 -21.66 29.21 0.35
N HIS A 390 -20.89 30.26 0.68
CA HIS A 390 -21.46 31.53 1.12
C HIS A 390 -22.38 32.16 0.09
N LYS A 391 -22.02 32.10 -1.20
CA LYS A 391 -22.91 32.59 -2.27
C LYS A 391 -24.22 31.81 -2.38
N ILE A 392 -24.18 30.48 -2.27
CA ILE A 392 -25.40 29.64 -2.32
C ILE A 392 -26.32 29.91 -1.11
N MET A 393 -25.74 30.18 0.05
CA MET A 393 -26.49 30.47 1.28
C MET A 393 -27.00 31.92 1.36
N GLU A 394 -26.35 32.85 0.66
CA GLU A 394 -26.70 34.28 0.63
C GLU A 394 -27.65 34.66 -0.51
N ASP A 395 -27.69 33.90 -1.61
CA ASP A 395 -28.70 34.09 -2.65
C ASP A 395 -30.10 33.80 -2.08
N ASP A 396 -31.05 34.75 -2.24
CA ASP A 396 -32.44 34.75 -1.74
C ASP A 396 -33.30 33.52 -2.15
N GLY A 397 -32.71 32.50 -2.77
CA GLY A 397 -33.35 31.28 -3.28
C GLY A 397 -33.49 30.12 -2.28
N GLY A 398 -33.08 30.27 -1.02
CA GLY A 398 -33.37 29.28 0.02
C GLY A 398 -32.57 27.98 -0.05
N GLY A 399 -31.29 28.04 -0.44
CA GLY A 399 -30.40 26.87 -0.41
C GLY A 399 -30.26 26.30 1.00
N THR A 400 -30.40 24.98 1.13
CA THR A 400 -30.32 24.25 2.40
C THR A 400 -28.97 23.52 2.53
N PHE A 401 -28.61 23.11 3.74
CA PHE A 401 -27.44 22.25 3.96
C PHE A 401 -27.57 20.90 3.23
N GLU A 402 -28.79 20.42 3.00
CA GLU A 402 -29.06 19.20 2.24
C GLU A 402 -28.64 19.35 0.76
N ASP A 403 -28.82 20.53 0.17
CA ASP A 403 -28.39 20.82 -1.20
C ASP A 403 -26.86 20.75 -1.35
N VAL A 404 -26.13 21.16 -0.32
CA VAL A 404 -24.66 21.10 -0.28
C VAL A 404 -24.19 19.66 -0.16
N LEU A 405 -24.87 18.86 0.66
CA LEU A 405 -24.63 17.42 0.76
C LEU A 405 -24.94 16.70 -0.57
N ASP A 406 -26.02 17.06 -1.25
CA ASP A 406 -26.38 16.50 -2.54
C ASP A 406 -25.38 16.90 -3.63
N ALA A 407 -24.88 18.14 -3.61
CA ALA A 407 -23.79 18.58 -4.46
C ALA A 407 -22.50 17.80 -4.20
N TYR A 408 -22.17 17.54 -2.92
CA TYR A 408 -21.02 16.69 -2.56
C TYR A 408 -21.20 15.23 -3.01
N LEU A 409 -22.39 14.64 -2.84
CA LEU A 409 -22.69 13.30 -3.35
C LEU A 409 -22.66 13.25 -4.88
N ALA A 410 -23.08 14.31 -5.57
CA ALA A 410 -22.94 14.44 -7.01
C ALA A 410 -21.47 14.54 -7.43
N HIS A 411 -20.65 15.29 -6.68
CA HIS A 411 -19.21 15.32 -6.87
C HIS A 411 -18.61 13.92 -6.73
N LEU A 412 -18.88 13.21 -5.63
CA LEU A 412 -18.42 11.83 -5.43
C LEU A 412 -18.91 10.89 -6.55
N GLN A 413 -20.14 11.07 -7.03
CA GLN A 413 -20.68 10.29 -8.15
C GLN A 413 -19.82 10.48 -9.41
N VAL A 414 -19.51 11.72 -9.76
CA VAL A 414 -18.81 12.06 -11.02
C VAL A 414 -17.31 11.82 -10.92
N SER A 415 -16.68 12.17 -9.80
CA SER A 415 -15.22 12.11 -9.65
C SER A 415 -14.70 10.76 -9.17
N VAL A 416 -15.54 9.98 -8.46
CA VAL A 416 -15.11 8.72 -7.84
C VAL A 416 -15.89 7.54 -8.42
N VAL A 417 -17.22 7.52 -8.26
CA VAL A 417 -18.00 6.31 -8.51
C VAL A 417 -18.14 6.02 -9.99
N ASN A 418 -18.45 7.01 -10.85
CA ASN A 418 -18.61 6.76 -12.28
C ASN A 418 -17.32 6.24 -12.93
N PRO A 419 -16.14 6.87 -12.75
CA PRO A 419 -14.89 6.35 -13.30
C PRO A 419 -14.56 4.94 -12.76
N ALA A 420 -14.83 4.70 -11.47
CA ALA A 420 -14.64 3.40 -10.87
C ALA A 420 -15.56 2.33 -11.50
N MET A 421 -16.83 2.66 -11.74
CA MET A 421 -17.80 1.76 -12.35
C MET A 421 -17.47 1.46 -13.81
N GLU A 422 -17.02 2.44 -14.59
CA GLU A 422 -16.48 2.23 -15.93
C GLU A 422 -15.31 1.24 -15.92
N ARG A 423 -14.43 1.34 -14.91
CA ARG A 423 -13.34 0.38 -14.76
C ARG A 423 -13.81 -1.01 -14.36
N VAL A 424 -14.78 -1.12 -13.46
CA VAL A 424 -15.40 -2.42 -13.12
C VAL A 424 -15.96 -3.08 -14.38
N LEU A 425 -16.62 -2.31 -15.25
CA LEU A 425 -17.11 -2.81 -16.54
C LEU A 425 -15.96 -3.29 -17.44
N ALA A 426 -14.84 -2.55 -17.50
CA ALA A 426 -13.66 -2.98 -18.26
C ALA A 426 -13.05 -4.29 -17.73
N LEU A 427 -12.99 -4.46 -16.41
CA LEU A 427 -12.51 -5.70 -15.77
C LEU A 427 -13.45 -6.88 -16.08
N LEU A 428 -14.76 -6.66 -16.06
CA LEU A 428 -15.74 -7.68 -16.43
C LEU A 428 -15.64 -8.05 -17.92
N GLN A 429 -15.39 -7.10 -18.81
CA GLN A 429 -15.13 -7.39 -20.23
C GLN A 429 -13.83 -8.19 -20.40
N LYS A 430 -12.77 -7.82 -19.68
CA LYS A 430 -11.51 -8.58 -19.67
C LYS A 430 -11.73 -10.03 -19.18
N PHE A 431 -12.55 -10.23 -18.15
CA PHE A 431 -12.92 -11.57 -17.68
C PHE A 431 -13.55 -12.42 -18.79
N ILE A 432 -14.39 -11.85 -19.66
CA ILE A 432 -14.96 -12.56 -20.81
C ILE A 432 -13.85 -13.00 -21.78
N VAL A 433 -12.92 -12.11 -22.09
CA VAL A 433 -11.79 -12.40 -22.99
C VAL A 433 -10.89 -13.49 -22.39
N ASP A 434 -10.61 -13.43 -21.09
CA ASP A 434 -9.82 -14.44 -20.38
C ASP A 434 -10.55 -15.79 -20.29
N ALA A 435 -11.88 -15.79 -20.16
CA ALA A 435 -12.71 -17.00 -20.23
C ALA A 435 -12.66 -17.63 -21.64
N GLN A 436 -12.79 -16.81 -22.69
CA GLN A 436 -12.77 -17.27 -24.08
C GLN A 436 -11.38 -17.81 -24.50
N SER A 437 -10.31 -17.22 -23.99
CA SER A 437 -8.93 -17.66 -24.23
C SER A 437 -8.55 -18.90 -23.41
N GLY A 438 -9.42 -19.37 -22.51
CA GLY A 438 -9.18 -20.57 -21.70
C GLY A 438 -8.21 -20.36 -20.53
N LYS A 439 -7.87 -19.11 -20.19
CA LYS A 439 -7.06 -18.79 -19.00
C LYS A 439 -7.80 -19.11 -17.70
N ILE A 440 -9.13 -19.03 -17.73
CA ILE A 440 -9.98 -19.38 -16.60
C ILE A 440 -10.33 -20.85 -16.72
N ALA A 441 -10.04 -21.61 -15.66
CA ALA A 441 -10.29 -23.04 -15.61
C ALA A 441 -11.79 -23.35 -15.78
N LYS A 442 -12.10 -24.41 -16.52
CA LYS A 442 -13.48 -24.75 -16.93
C LYS A 442 -14.39 -25.15 -15.75
N ASP A 443 -13.79 -25.58 -14.65
CA ASP A 443 -14.44 -25.88 -13.38
C ASP A 443 -15.13 -24.65 -12.76
N ARG A 444 -14.58 -23.44 -12.93
CA ARG A 444 -15.22 -22.18 -12.53
C ARG A 444 -16.53 -21.89 -13.26
N PHE A 445 -16.77 -22.50 -14.41
CA PHE A 445 -17.98 -22.31 -15.23
C PHE A 445 -19.02 -23.42 -15.07
N ARG A 446 -18.88 -24.32 -14.08
CA ARG A 446 -19.88 -25.35 -13.79
C ARG A 446 -21.19 -24.74 -13.28
N PHE A 447 -22.31 -25.42 -13.56
CA PHE A 447 -23.72 -25.02 -13.30
C PHE A 447 -23.91 -24.04 -12.12
N GLY A 448 -24.71 -22.99 -12.32
CA GLY A 448 -24.99 -21.97 -11.29
C GLY A 448 -24.97 -20.55 -11.85
N ALA A 449 -24.64 -19.58 -10.98
CA ALA A 449 -24.68 -18.13 -11.15
C ALA A 449 -24.51 -17.57 -12.59
N PRO A 450 -25.21 -16.49 -12.95
CA PRO A 450 -25.36 -16.00 -14.33
C PRO A 450 -24.04 -15.63 -15.02
N TRP A 451 -23.06 -15.16 -14.25
CA TRP A 451 -21.73 -14.77 -14.76
C TRP A 451 -20.90 -15.96 -15.25
N ARG A 452 -21.30 -17.20 -14.92
CA ARG A 452 -20.63 -18.44 -15.37
C ARG A 452 -20.93 -18.78 -16.83
N HIS A 453 -21.77 -17.99 -17.50
CA HIS A 453 -22.10 -18.14 -18.92
C HIS A 453 -21.75 -16.86 -19.71
N PRO A 454 -20.45 -16.53 -19.87
CA PRO A 454 -20.04 -15.40 -20.68
C PRO A 454 -20.41 -15.62 -22.16
N PRO A 455 -20.67 -14.54 -22.92
CA PRO A 455 -21.01 -14.64 -24.34
C PRO A 455 -19.86 -15.29 -25.12
N ARG A 456 -20.20 -16.19 -26.04
CA ARG A 456 -19.21 -16.89 -26.90
C ARG A 456 -18.76 -16.06 -28.11
N SER A 457 -19.55 -15.05 -28.49
CA SER A 457 -19.22 -14.12 -29.58
C SER A 457 -18.04 -13.23 -29.19
N LYS A 458 -17.22 -12.85 -30.17
CA LYS A 458 -16.12 -11.88 -30.01
C LYS A 458 -16.57 -10.42 -30.19
N SER A 459 -17.87 -10.15 -30.28
CA SER A 459 -18.36 -8.79 -30.50
C SER A 459 -18.26 -7.94 -29.23
N SER A 460 -17.50 -6.84 -29.34
CA SER A 460 -17.27 -5.87 -28.25
C SER A 460 -18.58 -5.36 -27.63
N LYS A 461 -19.58 -5.04 -28.46
CA LYS A 461 -20.90 -4.58 -28.00
C LYS A 461 -21.62 -5.60 -27.10
N LEU A 462 -21.53 -6.91 -27.41
CA LEU A 462 -22.14 -7.95 -26.57
C LEU A 462 -21.39 -8.11 -25.25
N HIS A 463 -20.07 -7.88 -25.23
CA HIS A 463 -19.27 -7.91 -24.00
C HIS A 463 -19.66 -6.77 -23.07
N GLU A 464 -19.83 -5.57 -23.63
CA GLU A 464 -20.27 -4.40 -22.88
C GLU A 464 -21.69 -4.57 -22.32
N GLU A 465 -22.66 -5.00 -23.14
CA GLU A 465 -24.04 -5.23 -22.71
C GLU A 465 -24.12 -6.31 -21.62
N TRP A 466 -23.37 -7.40 -21.78
CA TRP A 466 -23.29 -8.45 -20.76
C TRP A 466 -22.66 -7.94 -19.47
N ALA A 467 -21.54 -7.21 -19.54
CA ALA A 467 -20.86 -6.68 -18.37
C ALA A 467 -21.77 -5.71 -17.58
N LYS A 468 -22.48 -4.82 -18.28
CA LYS A 468 -23.48 -3.94 -17.68
C LYS A 468 -24.60 -4.72 -16.99
N LEU A 469 -25.16 -5.72 -17.68
CA LEU A 469 -26.21 -6.57 -17.12
C LEU A 469 -25.75 -7.27 -15.83
N GLN A 470 -24.55 -7.85 -15.85
CA GLN A 470 -23.97 -8.52 -14.68
C GLN A 470 -23.75 -7.57 -13.51
N LEU A 471 -23.23 -6.37 -13.77
CA LEU A 471 -22.94 -5.39 -12.73
C LEU A 471 -24.22 -4.83 -12.08
N ILE A 472 -25.25 -4.57 -12.89
CA ILE A 472 -26.56 -4.10 -12.40
C ILE A 472 -27.24 -5.16 -11.53
N ASP A 473 -27.20 -6.43 -11.95
CA ASP A 473 -27.73 -7.55 -11.16
C ASP A 473 -26.95 -7.75 -9.85
N PHE A 474 -25.61 -7.63 -9.89
CA PHE A 474 -24.75 -7.69 -8.71
C PHE A 474 -25.08 -6.59 -7.69
N ILE A 475 -25.09 -5.32 -8.10
CA ILE A 475 -25.39 -4.20 -7.19
C ILE A 475 -26.82 -4.32 -6.66
N GLN A 476 -27.78 -4.70 -7.48
CA GLN A 476 -29.15 -4.93 -7.02
C GLN A 476 -29.22 -6.03 -5.94
N SER A 477 -28.40 -7.07 -6.07
CA SER A 477 -28.31 -8.16 -5.07
C SER A 477 -27.66 -7.69 -3.77
N MET A 478 -26.65 -6.82 -3.86
CA MET A 478 -26.07 -6.14 -2.70
C MET A 478 -27.09 -5.23 -2.00
N VAL A 479 -27.87 -4.45 -2.75
CA VAL A 479 -28.97 -3.62 -2.21
C VAL A 479 -29.99 -4.48 -1.47
N ASN A 480 -30.37 -5.62 -2.05
CA ASN A 480 -31.29 -6.57 -1.43
C ASN A 480 -30.77 -7.15 -0.10
N CYS A 481 -29.44 -7.16 0.08
CA CYS A 481 -28.76 -7.59 1.30
C CYS A 481 -28.32 -6.41 2.19
N LYS A 482 -28.84 -5.20 1.93
CA LYS A 482 -28.45 -3.96 2.63
C LYS A 482 -26.94 -3.72 2.67
N PHE A 483 -26.21 -4.20 1.67
CA PHE A 483 -24.74 -4.13 1.57
C PHE A 483 -23.98 -4.79 2.73
N GLY A 484 -24.58 -5.77 3.41
CA GLY A 484 -23.93 -6.59 4.44
C GLY A 484 -23.92 -8.06 4.04
N VAL A 485 -22.87 -8.48 3.32
CA VAL A 485 -22.70 -9.88 2.89
C VAL A 485 -21.60 -10.52 3.72
N ASN A 486 -21.91 -11.60 4.45
CA ASN A 486 -20.92 -12.39 5.16
C ASN A 486 -20.29 -13.37 4.18
N TYR A 487 -19.02 -13.14 3.81
CA TYR A 487 -18.32 -13.96 2.83
C TYR A 487 -17.67 -15.22 3.43
N PHE A 488 -17.70 -15.35 4.77
CA PHE A 488 -17.26 -16.54 5.50
C PHE A 488 -18.42 -17.33 6.12
N GLY A 489 -19.66 -16.89 5.92
CA GLY A 489 -20.86 -17.64 6.33
C GLY A 489 -20.91 -18.97 5.57
N ASP A 490 -21.01 -20.07 6.32
CA ASP A 490 -21.24 -21.43 5.81
C ASP A 490 -20.22 -21.95 4.76
N TYR A 491 -18.97 -21.46 4.79
CA TYR A 491 -17.89 -21.86 3.86
C TYR A 491 -18.16 -21.57 2.36
N PHE A 492 -19.15 -20.74 2.02
CA PHE A 492 -19.43 -20.38 0.64
C PHE A 492 -18.56 -19.21 0.17
N LEU A 493 -17.41 -19.51 -0.44
CA LEU A 493 -16.59 -18.54 -1.20
C LEU A 493 -17.26 -18.08 -2.51
N GLU A 494 -18.53 -18.43 -2.74
CA GLU A 494 -19.29 -18.09 -3.95
C GLU A 494 -19.27 -16.59 -4.26
N PHE A 495 -19.33 -15.74 -3.22
CA PHE A 495 -19.27 -14.30 -3.42
C PHE A 495 -17.92 -13.84 -3.96
N LEU A 496 -16.82 -14.41 -3.45
CA LEU A 496 -15.46 -14.07 -3.91
C LEU A 496 -15.10 -14.71 -5.26
N ASP A 497 -15.82 -15.76 -5.66
CA ASP A 497 -15.75 -16.29 -7.03
C ASP A 497 -16.43 -15.38 -8.07
N ASP A 498 -17.33 -14.48 -7.65
CA ASP A 498 -18.01 -13.57 -8.58
C ASP A 498 -17.02 -12.53 -9.15
N PRO A 499 -16.90 -12.42 -10.49
CA PRO A 499 -16.00 -11.46 -11.11
C PRO A 499 -16.41 -10.00 -10.83
N ALA A 500 -17.69 -9.72 -10.58
CA ALA A 500 -18.14 -8.38 -10.21
C ALA A 500 -17.71 -8.01 -8.79
N ALA A 501 -17.75 -8.97 -7.85
CA ALA A 501 -17.25 -8.76 -6.49
C ALA A 501 -15.74 -8.49 -6.50
N THR A 502 -14.97 -9.33 -7.22
CA THR A 502 -13.52 -9.17 -7.36
C THR A 502 -13.17 -7.82 -7.98
N ALA A 503 -13.83 -7.43 -9.07
CA ALA A 503 -13.59 -6.16 -9.75
C ALA A 503 -13.94 -4.94 -8.88
N MET A 504 -15.03 -5.00 -8.11
CA MET A 504 -15.44 -3.92 -7.20
C MET A 504 -14.51 -3.77 -5.99
N LEU A 505 -13.93 -4.87 -5.51
CA LEU A 505 -12.86 -4.88 -4.49
C LEU A 505 -11.56 -4.32 -5.06
N GLU A 506 -11.16 -4.74 -6.27
CA GLU A 506 -9.96 -4.28 -6.96
C GLU A 506 -9.99 -2.75 -7.15
N VAL A 507 -11.11 -2.20 -7.63
CA VAL A 507 -11.26 -0.75 -7.82
C VAL A 507 -11.44 0.00 -6.49
N GLY A 508 -11.64 -0.70 -5.37
CA GLY A 508 -11.76 -0.12 -4.03
C GLY A 508 -13.09 0.56 -3.75
N LEU A 509 -14.17 0.14 -4.42
CA LEU A 509 -15.53 0.55 -4.06
C LEU A 509 -16.08 -0.28 -2.89
N LEU A 510 -15.66 -1.54 -2.82
CA LEU A 510 -15.93 -2.45 -1.71
C LEU A 510 -14.68 -2.68 -0.86
N TYR A 511 -14.89 -3.16 0.37
CA TYR A 511 -13.85 -3.55 1.30
C TYR A 511 -14.24 -4.86 1.98
N THR A 512 -13.31 -5.82 2.06
CA THR A 512 -13.45 -7.03 2.88
C THR A 512 -12.96 -6.73 4.30
N GLN A 513 -13.85 -6.92 5.26
CA GLN A 513 -13.57 -6.81 6.69
C GLN A 513 -13.18 -8.18 7.23
N ARG A 514 -12.26 -8.22 8.20
CA ARG A 514 -11.80 -9.48 8.79
C ARG A 514 -12.79 -9.99 9.81
N ASP A 515 -13.11 -9.16 10.81
CA ASP A 515 -13.90 -9.56 11.96
C ASP A 515 -14.93 -8.48 12.34
N PRO A 516 -16.24 -8.79 12.29
CA PRO A 516 -16.85 -9.95 11.62
C PRO A 516 -16.64 -9.90 10.09
N SER A 517 -16.55 -11.06 9.46
CA SER A 517 -16.17 -11.20 8.04
C SER A 517 -17.24 -10.72 7.06
N TYR A 518 -17.29 -9.42 6.80
CA TYR A 518 -18.25 -8.80 5.88
C TYR A 518 -17.59 -8.16 4.67
N ILE A 519 -18.35 -8.09 3.57
CA ILE A 519 -18.05 -7.22 2.44
C ILE A 519 -19.05 -6.08 2.43
N ARG A 520 -18.52 -4.85 2.37
CA ARG A 520 -19.31 -3.63 2.39
C ARG A 520 -18.68 -2.53 1.53
N PRO A 521 -19.45 -1.51 1.09
CA PRO A 521 -18.91 -0.29 0.52
C PRO A 521 -17.92 0.39 1.47
N ILE A 522 -16.91 1.05 0.92
CA ILE A 522 -15.88 1.74 1.72
C ILE A 522 -16.43 2.85 2.62
N SER A 523 -17.59 3.40 2.28
CA SER A 523 -18.33 4.37 3.09
C SER A 523 -19.82 4.39 2.75
N ARG A 524 -20.62 5.01 3.62
CA ARG A 524 -22.06 5.19 3.38
C ARG A 524 -22.35 6.14 2.21
N GLY A 525 -21.50 7.14 2.00
CA GLY A 525 -21.57 8.02 0.83
C GLY A 525 -21.42 7.23 -0.47
N ILE A 526 -20.40 6.36 -0.56
CA ILE A 526 -20.17 5.51 -1.73
C ILE A 526 -21.32 4.51 -1.91
N GLN A 527 -21.84 3.92 -0.82
CA GLN A 527 -23.04 3.08 -0.89
C GLN A 527 -24.22 3.79 -1.57
N ARG A 528 -24.48 5.06 -1.25
CA ARG A 528 -25.55 5.84 -1.87
C ARG A 528 -25.28 6.12 -3.34
N CYS A 529 -24.04 6.46 -3.69
CA CYS A 529 -23.64 6.64 -5.08
C CYS A 529 -23.80 5.36 -5.91
N LEU A 530 -23.55 4.18 -5.33
CA LEU A 530 -23.81 2.89 -5.99
C LEU A 530 -25.31 2.68 -6.24
N VAL A 531 -26.17 3.02 -5.28
CA VAL A 531 -27.63 2.96 -5.45
C VAL A 531 -28.09 3.95 -6.53
N ARG A 532 -27.55 5.17 -6.53
CA ARG A 532 -27.85 6.19 -7.56
C ARG A 532 -27.43 5.71 -8.95
N TRP A 533 -26.23 5.15 -9.08
CA TRP A 533 -25.76 4.56 -10.33
C TRP A 533 -26.70 3.45 -10.82
N LEU A 534 -27.12 2.55 -9.92
CA LEU A 534 -28.06 1.47 -10.24
C LEU A 534 -29.39 2.01 -10.80
N VAL A 535 -29.94 3.05 -10.17
CA VAL A 535 -31.20 3.67 -10.61
C VAL A 535 -31.01 4.35 -11.97
N GLN A 536 -29.92 5.08 -12.17
CA GLN A 536 -29.61 5.76 -13.44
C GLN A 536 -29.48 4.75 -14.59
N GLU A 537 -28.76 3.65 -14.39
CA GLU A 537 -28.60 2.63 -15.42
C GLU A 537 -29.92 1.93 -15.75
N LYS A 538 -30.79 1.68 -14.76
CA LYS A 538 -32.14 1.15 -15.00
C LYS A 538 -33.02 2.10 -15.79
N MET A 539 -32.94 3.41 -15.52
CA MET A 539 -33.70 4.42 -16.27
C MET A 539 -33.22 4.56 -17.73
N ARG A 540 -31.94 4.28 -17.99
CA ARG A 540 -31.34 4.34 -19.33
C ARG A 540 -31.60 3.10 -20.19
N MET A 541 -32.12 2.01 -19.60
CA MET A 541 -32.41 0.79 -20.34
C MET A 541 -33.53 1.01 -21.37
N SER A 542 -33.34 0.48 -22.58
CA SER A 542 -34.44 0.34 -23.53
C SER A 542 -35.46 -0.69 -23.04
N PHE A 543 -36.67 -0.68 -23.61
CA PHE A 543 -37.72 -1.65 -23.27
C PHE A 543 -37.24 -3.11 -23.41
N LEU A 544 -36.52 -3.42 -24.49
CA LEU A 544 -35.95 -4.76 -24.72
C LEU A 544 -34.91 -5.14 -23.66
N GLN A 545 -34.02 -4.21 -23.30
CA GLN A 545 -33.02 -4.44 -22.24
C GLN A 545 -33.67 -4.61 -20.87
N SER A 546 -34.77 -3.90 -20.59
CA SER A 546 -35.55 -4.05 -19.35
C SER A 546 -36.19 -5.43 -19.25
N ILE A 547 -36.74 -5.95 -20.34
CA ILE A 547 -37.25 -7.33 -20.40
C ILE A 547 -36.11 -8.32 -20.18
N GLN A 548 -34.98 -8.17 -20.87
CA GLN A 548 -33.81 -9.03 -20.70
C GLN A 548 -33.30 -9.01 -19.26
N TYR A 549 -33.21 -7.84 -18.64
CA TYR A 549 -32.82 -7.69 -17.24
C TYR A 549 -33.80 -8.36 -16.28
N THR A 550 -35.10 -8.19 -16.50
CA THR A 550 -36.13 -8.81 -15.67
C THR A 550 -36.07 -10.33 -15.78
N TRP A 551 -35.96 -10.86 -17.00
CA TRP A 551 -35.79 -12.28 -17.26
C TRP A 551 -34.50 -12.82 -16.63
N HIS A 552 -33.39 -12.08 -16.80
CA HIS A 552 -32.11 -12.41 -16.19
C HIS A 552 -32.23 -12.57 -14.69
N ARG A 553 -32.85 -11.58 -14.02
CA ARG A 553 -33.01 -11.57 -12.57
C ARG A 553 -33.92 -12.68 -12.05
N LEU A 554 -35.00 -13.01 -12.77
CA LEU A 554 -35.96 -14.03 -12.34
C LEU A 554 -35.42 -15.45 -12.49
N ILE A 555 -34.76 -15.76 -13.61
CA ILE A 555 -34.34 -17.13 -13.92
C ILE A 555 -32.92 -17.41 -13.45
N ARG A 556 -32.04 -16.40 -13.55
CA ARG A 556 -30.60 -16.55 -13.32
C ARG A 556 -30.06 -15.46 -12.42
N GLY A 557 -30.87 -14.69 -11.69
CA GLY A 557 -30.38 -13.57 -10.91
C GLY A 557 -29.53 -14.01 -9.72
N ARG A 558 -28.58 -13.17 -9.33
CA ARG A 558 -27.84 -13.36 -8.07
C ARG A 558 -28.79 -13.22 -6.87
N SER A 559 -28.51 -13.98 -5.81
CA SER A 559 -29.19 -13.82 -4.52
C SER A 559 -28.26 -14.18 -3.38
N TYR A 560 -27.71 -13.16 -2.73
CA TYR A 560 -26.83 -13.32 -1.56
C TYR A 560 -27.59 -13.24 -0.23
N ARG A 561 -28.93 -13.31 -0.23
CA ARG A 561 -29.72 -13.19 1.01
C ARG A 561 -29.37 -14.27 2.03
N HIS A 562 -28.99 -15.45 1.56
CA HIS A 562 -28.55 -16.56 2.40
C HIS A 562 -27.20 -16.27 3.09
N LEU A 563 -26.40 -15.35 2.54
CA LEU A 563 -25.14 -14.88 3.14
C LEU A 563 -25.33 -13.72 4.13
N MET A 564 -26.58 -13.32 4.41
CA MET A 564 -26.85 -12.42 5.54
C MET A 564 -26.89 -13.25 6.82
N LYS A 565 -26.00 -12.98 7.78
CA LYS A 565 -26.12 -13.54 9.13
C LYS A 565 -27.43 -13.09 9.78
N GLU A 566 -28.07 -13.98 10.54
CA GLU A 566 -29.31 -13.69 11.29
C GLU A 566 -29.19 -12.43 12.18
N ALA A 567 -30.34 -11.78 12.38
CA ALA A 567 -30.47 -10.45 12.95
C ALA A 567 -29.81 -10.30 14.34
N GLY A 568 -28.82 -9.40 14.42
CA GLY A 568 -28.17 -9.02 15.69
C GLY A 568 -27.17 -7.86 15.55
N TYR A 569 -26.50 -7.73 14.41
CA TYR A 569 -25.64 -6.59 14.08
C TYR A 569 -26.41 -5.60 13.19
N LYS A 570 -27.00 -4.55 13.80
CA LYS A 570 -27.41 -3.36 13.03
C LYS A 570 -26.15 -2.53 12.77
N PHE A 571 -25.81 -2.34 11.48
CA PHE A 571 -24.73 -1.45 11.03
C PHE A 571 -25.07 0.02 11.25
#